data_AF-A0A6C0AQ11-F1
#
_entry.id   AF-A0A6C0AQ11-F1
#
_cell.length_a   1.000
_cell.length_b   1.000
_cell.length_c   1.000
_cell.angle_alpha   90.00
_cell.angle_beta   90.00
_cell.angle_gamma   90.00
#
_symmetry.space_group_name_H-M   'P 1'
#
loop_
_entity.id
_entity.type
_entity.pdbx_description
1 polymer ?
#
loop_
_entity_poly.entity_id
_entity_poly.type
_entity_poly.pdbx_seq_one_letter_code
_entity_poly.pdbx_strand_id
1 'polypeptide(L)'
;MSRSITNSRPVTEDRGAKRPPRFNRLDEDHIKAIETICRRHPILLNRMEVHLPGHRAKQIFSQEKLLVWPKFDRRPACYLFFIDGYAPCLWDPNRQEGLTFRWILPPGFGQKGATVCLANLLKGESTLQIEDLLVYEGQDLWSRQPFSNRWTSLKTLWNRLPAEQPLLAVKPRIVEPISLADWDAAYDASLSWTIQPESPGQRFYWWDSITPAAPSQFRAPALKRDAEVHVQICALAKPYTKIGLPDAYSLEASDGSHIGIASISTMSLSQQMRAECGPAGLRVEVVWNDDFKKYQISKILDQIIPLSAASFFRRV
;
A
#
# COMPACT_ATOMS: atom_id res chain seq x y z
N MET A 1 -44.99 -18.69 26.51
CA MET A 1 -44.48 -17.31 26.68
C MET A 1 -42.96 -17.38 26.71
N SER A 2 -42.29 -17.04 25.60
CA SER A 2 -40.83 -16.99 25.54
C SER A 2 -40.42 -15.62 25.00
N ARG A 3 -39.59 -14.94 25.79
CA ARG A 3 -39.12 -13.58 25.56
C ARG A 3 -38.28 -13.54 24.28
N SER A 4 -38.68 -12.67 23.36
CA SER A 4 -37.88 -12.27 22.21
C SER A 4 -36.61 -11.58 22.71
N ILE A 5 -35.45 -12.22 22.50
CA ILE A 5 -34.17 -11.54 22.61
C ILE A 5 -33.93 -10.89 21.24
N THR A 6 -34.53 -9.71 21.05
CA THR A 6 -34.08 -8.77 20.02
C THR A 6 -32.64 -8.43 20.34
N ASN A 7 -31.71 -8.97 19.54
CA ASN A 7 -30.31 -8.59 19.60
C ASN A 7 -30.19 -7.17 19.00
N SER A 8 -30.52 -6.17 19.82
CA SER A 8 -30.19 -4.78 19.57
C SER A 8 -28.66 -4.68 19.53
N ARG A 9 -28.11 -4.56 18.32
CA ARG A 9 -26.82 -3.88 18.18
C ARG A 9 -26.91 -2.58 18.98
N PRO A 10 -25.87 -2.15 19.71
CA PRO A 10 -25.79 -0.75 20.08
C PRO A 10 -25.85 0.02 18.77
N VAL A 11 -26.95 0.75 18.58
CA VAL A 11 -27.01 1.82 17.60
C VAL A 11 -25.98 2.81 18.12
N THR A 12 -24.74 2.70 17.66
CA THR A 12 -23.84 3.84 17.76
C THR A 12 -24.53 4.95 16.99
N GLU A 13 -25.02 5.92 17.76
CA GLU A 13 -25.42 7.25 17.33
C GLU A 13 -24.24 7.90 16.64
N ASP A 14 -24.00 7.52 15.39
CA ASP A 14 -22.99 8.15 14.54
C ASP A 14 -23.57 8.40 13.15
N ARG A 15 -24.89 8.64 13.10
CA ARG A 15 -25.58 9.18 11.92
C ARG A 15 -25.29 10.67 11.69
N GLY A 16 -24.40 11.27 12.50
CA GLY A 16 -24.00 12.68 12.42
C GLY A 16 -22.49 12.93 12.30
N ALA A 17 -21.60 12.00 12.67
CA ALA A 17 -20.17 12.21 12.42
C ALA A 17 -19.86 12.03 10.95
N LYS A 18 -19.28 13.06 10.34
CA LYS A 18 -18.67 12.94 9.01
C LYS A 18 -17.65 11.81 9.07
N ARG A 19 -17.93 10.71 8.38
CA ARG A 19 -16.96 9.62 8.22
C ARG A 19 -15.62 10.24 7.81
N PRO A 20 -14.50 9.86 8.45
CA PRO A 20 -13.22 10.44 8.10
C PRO A 20 -12.96 10.24 6.60
N PRO A 21 -12.35 11.24 5.94
CA PRO A 21 -12.06 11.17 4.53
C PRO A 21 -11.20 9.94 4.23
N ARG A 22 -11.54 9.23 3.15
CA ARG A 22 -10.75 8.09 2.65
C ARG A 22 -9.46 8.59 2.03
N PHE A 23 -9.55 9.69 1.29
CA PHE A 23 -8.46 10.39 0.61
C PHE A 23 -8.59 11.91 0.73
N ASN A 24 -7.55 12.64 0.33
CA ASN A 24 -7.61 14.09 0.22
C ASN A 24 -8.48 14.52 -0.98
N ARG A 25 -8.76 15.81 -1.06
CA ARG A 25 -9.42 16.39 -2.25
C ARG A 25 -8.37 16.59 -3.35
N LEU A 26 -8.75 16.30 -4.59
CA LEU A 26 -7.95 16.57 -5.78
C LEU A 26 -8.03 18.05 -6.17
N ASP A 27 -7.09 18.51 -6.99
CA ASP A 27 -7.14 19.84 -7.60
C ASP A 27 -8.40 20.01 -8.47
N GLU A 28 -8.97 21.22 -8.51
CA GLU A 28 -10.26 21.46 -9.17
C GLU A 28 -10.26 21.13 -10.65
N ASP A 29 -9.16 21.42 -11.35
CA ASP A 29 -9.07 21.15 -12.79
C ASP A 29 -8.99 19.64 -13.08
N HIS A 30 -8.34 18.88 -12.19
CA HIS A 30 -8.34 17.43 -12.26
C HIS A 30 -9.74 16.85 -12.02
N ILE A 31 -10.48 17.39 -11.05
CA ILE A 31 -11.89 17.02 -10.80
C ILE A 31 -12.74 17.29 -12.05
N LYS A 32 -12.63 18.48 -12.66
CA LYS A 32 -13.37 18.82 -13.89
C LYS A 32 -13.04 17.87 -15.05
N ALA A 33 -11.78 17.43 -15.17
CA ALA A 33 -11.37 16.45 -16.17
C ALA A 33 -12.04 15.09 -15.93
N ILE A 34 -12.04 14.60 -14.67
CA ILE A 34 -12.75 13.38 -14.25
C ILE A 34 -14.24 13.49 -14.56
N GLU A 35 -14.89 14.58 -14.16
CA GLU A 35 -16.32 14.80 -14.40
C GLU A 35 -16.67 14.80 -15.89
N THR A 36 -15.80 15.36 -16.73
CA THR A 36 -15.99 15.36 -18.19
C THR A 36 -16.00 13.93 -18.73
N ILE A 37 -15.12 13.07 -18.23
CA ILE A 37 -15.08 11.64 -18.58
C ILE A 37 -16.32 10.93 -18.04
N CYS A 38 -16.71 11.18 -16.79
CA CYS A 38 -17.91 10.59 -16.18
C CYS A 38 -19.20 10.98 -16.92
N ARG A 39 -19.28 12.20 -17.48
CA ARG A 39 -20.41 12.61 -18.33
C ARG A 39 -20.47 11.82 -19.63
N ARG A 40 -19.31 11.49 -20.23
CA ARG A 40 -19.23 10.64 -21.43
C ARG A 40 -19.49 9.17 -21.13
N HIS A 41 -19.14 8.71 -19.92
CA HIS A 41 -19.32 7.35 -19.45
C HIS A 41 -20.11 7.33 -18.13
N PRO A 42 -21.45 7.41 -18.18
CA PRO A 42 -22.30 7.52 -16.98
C PRO A 42 -22.15 6.38 -15.98
N ILE A 43 -21.63 5.23 -16.42
CA ILE A 43 -21.29 4.08 -15.55
C ILE A 43 -20.31 4.45 -14.43
N LEU A 44 -19.50 5.49 -14.62
CA LEU A 44 -18.49 5.96 -13.66
C LEU A 44 -19.07 6.89 -12.58
N LEU A 45 -20.35 7.30 -12.70
CA LEU A 45 -20.98 8.21 -11.72
C LEU A 45 -21.36 7.51 -10.41
N ASN A 46 -21.57 6.20 -10.45
CA ASN A 46 -22.04 5.41 -9.31
C ASN A 46 -21.06 4.28 -9.01
N ARG A 47 -21.20 3.62 -7.85
CA ARG A 47 -20.49 2.35 -7.60
C ARG A 47 -20.98 1.26 -8.57
N MET A 48 -20.07 0.40 -9.00
CA MET A 48 -20.41 -0.73 -9.88
C MET A 48 -20.88 -1.97 -9.13
N GLU A 49 -20.43 -2.12 -7.88
CA GLU A 49 -20.69 -3.32 -7.10
C GLU A 49 -22.11 -3.29 -6.51
N VAL A 50 -22.89 -4.33 -6.84
CA VAL A 50 -24.22 -4.57 -6.27
C VAL A 50 -24.16 -5.74 -5.29
N HIS A 51 -24.81 -5.61 -4.15
CA HIS A 51 -24.93 -6.73 -3.21
C HIS A 51 -25.70 -7.87 -3.90
N LEU A 52 -25.16 -9.08 -3.92
CA LEU A 52 -25.89 -10.22 -4.45
C LEU A 52 -26.91 -10.72 -3.41
N PRO A 53 -28.23 -10.55 -3.61
CA PRO A 53 -29.19 -11.10 -2.68
C PRO A 53 -29.29 -12.63 -2.85
N GLY A 54 -29.36 -13.36 -1.72
CA GLY A 54 -29.36 -14.83 -1.72
C GLY A 54 -30.45 -15.46 -2.61
N HIS A 55 -31.64 -14.86 -2.72
CA HIS A 55 -32.71 -15.36 -3.58
C HIS A 55 -32.40 -15.29 -5.09
N ARG A 56 -31.49 -14.40 -5.53
CA ARG A 56 -31.03 -14.32 -6.93
C ARG A 56 -29.75 -15.11 -7.17
N ALA A 57 -28.99 -15.39 -6.12
CA ALA A 57 -27.69 -16.07 -6.23
C ALA A 57 -27.82 -17.40 -6.98
N LYS A 58 -28.80 -18.23 -6.63
CA LYS A 58 -29.01 -19.54 -7.29
C LYS A 58 -29.17 -19.43 -8.80
N GLN A 59 -29.96 -18.46 -9.27
CA GLN A 59 -30.19 -18.27 -10.70
C GLN A 59 -28.92 -17.82 -11.42
N ILE A 60 -28.23 -16.81 -10.88
CA ILE A 60 -27.01 -16.26 -11.49
C ILE A 60 -25.92 -17.33 -11.56
N PHE A 61 -25.73 -18.08 -10.49
CA PHE A 61 -24.73 -19.15 -10.40
C PHE A 61 -25.00 -20.31 -11.36
N SER A 62 -26.27 -20.55 -11.71
CA SER A 62 -26.63 -21.62 -12.66
C SER A 62 -26.54 -21.23 -14.13
N GLN A 63 -26.54 -19.93 -14.45
CA GLN A 63 -26.70 -19.44 -15.83
C GLN A 63 -25.43 -18.80 -16.39
N GLU A 64 -24.64 -18.17 -15.52
CA GLU A 64 -23.49 -17.37 -15.93
C GLU A 64 -22.17 -18.10 -15.66
N LYS A 65 -21.19 -17.88 -16.54
CA LYS A 65 -19.80 -18.18 -16.20
C LYS A 65 -19.34 -17.10 -15.21
N LEU A 66 -19.04 -17.52 -13.98
CA LEU A 66 -18.63 -16.63 -12.91
C LEU A 66 -17.14 -16.80 -12.60
N LEU A 67 -16.47 -15.66 -12.42
CA LEU A 67 -15.15 -15.59 -11.82
C LEU A 67 -15.25 -14.86 -10.49
N VAL A 68 -14.44 -15.29 -9.53
CA VAL A 68 -14.47 -14.76 -8.17
C VAL A 68 -13.07 -14.43 -7.69
N TRP A 69 -12.96 -13.49 -6.75
CA TRP A 69 -11.71 -13.19 -6.06
C TRP A 69 -11.97 -12.52 -4.71
N PRO A 70 -11.06 -12.66 -3.75
CA PRO A 70 -11.22 -12.07 -2.44
C PRO A 70 -11.19 -10.53 -2.50
N LYS A 71 -12.03 -9.93 -1.67
CA LYS A 71 -12.16 -8.50 -1.44
C LYS A 71 -11.81 -8.22 0.03
N PHE A 72 -10.58 -7.74 0.25
CA PHE A 72 -10.02 -7.52 1.58
C PHE A 72 -10.50 -6.23 2.26
N ASP A 73 -11.10 -5.31 1.52
CA ASP A 73 -11.75 -4.11 2.04
C ASP A 73 -13.25 -4.14 1.71
N ARG A 74 -14.12 -3.99 2.71
CA ARG A 74 -15.58 -3.94 2.52
C ARG A 74 -16.04 -2.69 1.76
N ARG A 75 -15.18 -1.70 1.59
CA ARG A 75 -15.49 -0.48 0.82
C ARG A 75 -15.61 -0.82 -0.67
N PRO A 76 -16.48 -0.10 -1.41
CA PRO A 76 -16.55 -0.25 -2.85
C PRO A 76 -15.20 0.01 -3.53
N ALA A 77 -14.96 -0.69 -4.63
CA ALA A 77 -13.88 -0.36 -5.55
C ALA A 77 -14.01 1.09 -6.01
N CYS A 78 -12.85 1.74 -6.14
CA CYS A 78 -12.70 3.06 -6.70
C CYS A 78 -12.35 2.98 -8.19
N TYR A 79 -12.35 4.12 -8.85
CA TYR A 79 -11.91 4.25 -10.24
C TYR A 79 -10.47 4.75 -10.28
N LEU A 80 -9.59 3.98 -10.91
CA LEU A 80 -8.24 4.41 -11.22
C LEU A 80 -8.25 5.06 -12.61
N PHE A 81 -8.11 6.39 -12.62
CA PHE A 81 -8.08 7.20 -13.82
C PHE A 81 -6.65 7.41 -14.31
N PHE A 82 -6.48 7.27 -15.62
CA PHE A 82 -5.33 7.74 -16.36
C PHE A 82 -5.82 8.70 -17.44
N ILE A 83 -5.47 9.98 -17.28
CA ILE A 83 -5.93 11.08 -18.12
C ILE A 83 -4.69 11.83 -18.61
N ASP A 84 -4.64 12.13 -19.90
CA ASP A 84 -3.54 12.91 -20.46
C ASP A 84 -3.42 14.28 -19.76
N GLY A 85 -2.20 14.69 -19.47
CA GLY A 85 -1.91 15.92 -18.72
C GLY A 85 -2.14 15.86 -17.20
N TYR A 86 -2.63 14.75 -16.64
CA TYR A 86 -2.85 14.61 -15.19
C TYR A 86 -2.14 13.38 -14.61
N ALA A 87 -1.70 13.49 -13.35
CA ALA A 87 -1.15 12.35 -12.62
C ALA A 87 -2.24 11.28 -12.42
N PRO A 88 -1.95 9.97 -12.57
CA PRO A 88 -2.94 8.92 -12.33
C PRO A 88 -3.53 9.03 -10.94
N CYS A 89 -4.84 8.81 -10.81
CA CYS A 89 -5.50 8.95 -9.52
C CYS A 89 -6.56 7.89 -9.26
N LEU A 90 -6.68 7.50 -7.99
CA LEU A 90 -7.82 6.75 -7.50
C LEU A 90 -8.93 7.73 -7.12
N TRP A 91 -10.16 7.47 -7.55
CA TRP A 91 -11.32 8.34 -7.34
C TRP A 91 -12.49 7.56 -6.74
N ASP A 92 -13.09 8.09 -5.67
CA ASP A 92 -14.32 7.57 -5.08
C ASP A 92 -15.50 8.48 -5.48
N PRO A 93 -16.38 8.04 -6.40
CA PRO A 93 -17.47 8.87 -6.92
C PRO A 93 -18.48 9.26 -5.83
N ASN A 94 -18.66 8.43 -4.79
CA ASN A 94 -19.66 8.69 -3.75
C ASN A 94 -19.20 9.76 -2.78
N ARG A 95 -17.88 9.85 -2.58
CA ARG A 95 -17.25 10.79 -1.63
C ARG A 95 -16.67 12.02 -2.30
N GLN A 96 -16.48 11.99 -3.62
CA GLN A 96 -15.78 13.03 -4.37
C GLN A 96 -14.36 13.26 -3.83
N GLU A 97 -13.71 12.17 -3.45
CA GLU A 97 -12.37 12.13 -2.87
C GLU A 97 -11.42 11.39 -3.81
N GLY A 98 -10.15 11.78 -3.83
CA GLY A 98 -9.17 11.09 -4.66
C GLY A 98 -7.74 11.11 -4.14
N LEU A 99 -6.95 10.18 -4.67
CA LEU A 99 -5.54 10.02 -4.33
C LEU A 99 -4.74 9.96 -5.61
N THR A 100 -3.83 10.92 -5.81
CA THR A 100 -2.89 10.91 -6.92
C THR A 100 -1.71 9.97 -6.64
N PHE A 101 -1.17 9.41 -7.72
CA PHE A 101 0.00 8.57 -7.70
C PHE A 101 1.09 9.18 -8.58
N ARG A 102 2.33 9.09 -8.10
CA ARG A 102 3.51 9.32 -8.94
C ARG A 102 3.83 8.05 -9.71
N TRP A 103 2.93 7.70 -10.62
CA TRP A 103 3.05 6.50 -11.45
C TRP A 103 3.77 6.85 -12.74
N ILE A 104 4.86 6.15 -13.04
CA ILE A 104 5.57 6.29 -14.30
C ILE A 104 4.79 5.58 -15.40
N LEU A 105 4.38 6.35 -16.42
CA LEU A 105 3.64 5.86 -17.57
C LEU A 105 4.51 5.84 -18.83
N PRO A 106 4.24 4.96 -19.79
CA PRO A 106 4.87 5.00 -21.11
C PRO A 106 4.63 6.34 -21.84
N PRO A 107 5.54 6.74 -22.75
CA PRO A 107 5.32 7.91 -23.59
C PRO A 107 4.01 7.82 -24.39
N GLY A 108 3.27 8.93 -24.47
CA GLY A 108 2.01 9.01 -25.19
C GLY A 108 0.83 8.28 -24.53
N PHE A 109 0.99 7.78 -23.30
CA PHE A 109 -0.10 7.19 -22.55
C PHE A 109 -1.22 8.22 -22.33
N GLY A 110 -2.47 7.86 -22.64
CA GLY A 110 -3.63 8.73 -22.48
C GLY A 110 -3.94 9.64 -23.68
N GLN A 111 -3.03 9.78 -24.66
CA GLN A 111 -3.23 10.67 -25.83
C GLN A 111 -4.44 10.26 -26.69
N LYS A 112 -4.75 8.96 -26.73
CA LYS A 112 -5.91 8.43 -27.49
C LYS A 112 -7.23 8.54 -26.72
N GLY A 113 -7.19 9.00 -25.47
CA GLY A 113 -8.34 9.09 -24.58
C GLY A 113 -8.06 8.49 -23.21
N ALA A 114 -8.97 8.77 -22.28
CA ALA A 114 -8.85 8.32 -20.90
C ALA A 114 -8.90 6.79 -20.79
N THR A 115 -8.13 6.25 -19.86
CA THR A 115 -8.22 4.85 -19.44
C THR A 115 -8.67 4.79 -17.99
N VAL A 116 -9.67 3.97 -17.72
CA VAL A 116 -10.31 3.87 -16.39
C VAL A 116 -10.42 2.42 -15.98
N CYS A 117 -9.77 2.09 -14.87
CA CYS A 117 -9.81 0.76 -14.27
C CYS A 117 -10.63 0.77 -12.98
N LEU A 118 -11.19 -0.37 -12.58
CA LEU A 118 -11.58 -0.60 -11.20
C LEU A 118 -10.35 -0.92 -10.37
N ALA A 119 -10.22 -0.31 -9.19
CA ALA A 119 -9.13 -0.61 -8.29
C ALA A 119 -9.51 -0.44 -6.81
N ASN A 120 -8.85 -1.22 -5.96
CA ASN A 120 -8.92 -1.12 -4.52
C ASN A 120 -7.54 -0.83 -3.93
N LEU A 121 -7.49 0.11 -3.00
CA LEU A 121 -6.30 0.39 -2.21
C LEU A 121 -6.36 -0.38 -0.89
N LEU A 122 -5.54 -1.41 -0.76
CA LEU A 122 -5.41 -2.23 0.44
C LEU A 122 -4.41 -1.57 1.38
N LYS A 123 -4.89 -0.61 2.20
CA LYS A 123 -4.03 0.24 3.04
C LYS A 123 -3.12 -0.56 3.99
N GLY A 124 -3.61 -1.67 4.56
CA GLY A 124 -2.81 -2.53 5.44
C GLY A 124 -1.70 -3.31 4.74
N GLU A 125 -1.75 -3.40 3.40
CA GLU A 125 -0.79 -4.14 2.58
C GLU A 125 0.03 -3.23 1.66
N SER A 126 -0.16 -1.91 1.75
CA SER A 126 0.41 -0.92 0.82
C SER A 126 0.28 -1.35 -0.65
N THR A 127 -0.86 -1.94 -1.00
CA THR A 127 -1.09 -2.59 -2.31
C THR A 127 -2.24 -1.93 -3.04
N LEU A 128 -2.02 -1.57 -4.31
CA LEU A 128 -3.07 -1.09 -5.22
C LEU A 128 -3.48 -2.25 -6.14
N GLN A 129 -4.65 -2.81 -5.88
CA GLN A 129 -5.17 -3.95 -6.62
C GLN A 129 -6.12 -3.48 -7.72
N ILE A 130 -5.74 -3.72 -8.98
CA ILE A 130 -6.54 -3.41 -10.17
C ILE A 130 -7.40 -4.63 -10.52
N GLU A 131 -8.69 -4.42 -10.68
CA GLU A 131 -9.70 -5.49 -10.71
C GLU A 131 -10.34 -5.70 -12.08
N ASP A 132 -10.56 -4.64 -12.85
CA ASP A 132 -11.18 -4.68 -14.18
C ASP A 132 -10.80 -3.41 -14.98
N LEU A 133 -10.99 -3.45 -16.29
CA LEU A 133 -10.79 -2.33 -17.22
C LEU A 133 -12.14 -1.91 -17.80
N LEU A 134 -12.60 -0.70 -17.48
CA LEU A 134 -13.94 -0.22 -17.81
C LEU A 134 -13.94 0.63 -19.08
N VAL A 135 -12.97 1.54 -19.18
CA VAL A 135 -12.78 2.42 -20.32
C VAL A 135 -11.34 2.29 -20.78
N TYR A 136 -11.14 2.09 -22.07
CA TYR A 136 -9.80 1.98 -22.64
C TYR A 136 -9.66 2.96 -23.80
N GLU A 137 -8.73 3.90 -23.69
CA GLU A 137 -8.48 4.93 -24.70
C GLU A 137 -9.79 5.64 -25.14
N GLY A 138 -10.64 5.99 -24.17
CA GLY A 138 -11.93 6.65 -24.38
C GLY A 138 -13.09 5.74 -24.84
N GLN A 139 -12.86 4.44 -25.04
CA GLN A 139 -13.90 3.50 -25.45
C GLN A 139 -14.53 2.80 -24.23
N ASP A 140 -15.86 2.76 -24.16
CA ASP A 140 -16.61 2.00 -23.15
C ASP A 140 -16.48 0.49 -23.42
N LEU A 141 -15.73 -0.20 -22.56
CA LEU A 141 -15.60 -1.66 -22.60
C LEU A 141 -16.65 -2.34 -21.70
N TRP A 142 -16.99 -1.72 -20.57
CA TRP A 142 -17.88 -2.29 -19.55
C TRP A 142 -19.25 -2.69 -20.09
N SER A 143 -19.88 -1.81 -20.87
CA SER A 143 -21.23 -2.04 -21.38
C SER A 143 -21.24 -2.89 -22.66
N ARG A 144 -20.08 -3.06 -23.31
CA ARG A 144 -19.98 -3.63 -24.66
C ARG A 144 -19.29 -4.97 -24.74
N GLN A 145 -18.40 -5.26 -23.80
CA GLN A 145 -17.54 -6.44 -23.85
C GLN A 145 -17.77 -7.34 -22.64
N PRO A 146 -17.67 -8.67 -22.83
CA PRO A 146 -17.68 -9.61 -21.73
C PRO A 146 -16.40 -9.51 -20.90
N PHE A 147 -16.41 -10.00 -19.66
CA PHE A 147 -15.28 -9.83 -18.75
C PHE A 147 -13.98 -10.43 -19.29
N SER A 148 -13.99 -11.59 -19.94
CA SER A 148 -12.76 -12.19 -20.49
C SER A 148 -12.03 -11.29 -21.49
N ASN A 149 -12.76 -10.53 -22.30
CA ASN A 149 -12.20 -9.57 -23.25
C ASN A 149 -11.62 -8.35 -22.53
N ARG A 150 -12.34 -7.83 -21.52
CA ARG A 150 -11.84 -6.73 -20.68
C ARG A 150 -10.60 -7.14 -19.90
N TRP A 151 -10.58 -8.36 -19.37
CA TRP A 151 -9.44 -8.95 -18.67
C TRP A 151 -8.21 -9.11 -19.57
N THR A 152 -8.42 -9.56 -20.81
CA THR A 152 -7.33 -9.65 -21.80
C THR A 152 -6.77 -8.27 -22.15
N SER A 153 -7.66 -7.28 -22.29
CA SER A 153 -7.27 -5.89 -22.51
C SER A 153 -6.52 -5.31 -21.31
N LEU A 154 -6.95 -5.62 -20.08
CA LEU A 154 -6.27 -5.22 -18.85
C LEU A 154 -4.88 -5.85 -18.73
N LYS A 155 -4.72 -7.15 -19.05
CA LYS A 155 -3.40 -7.80 -19.07
C LYS A 155 -2.49 -7.16 -20.12
N THR A 156 -3.03 -6.82 -21.28
CA THR A 156 -2.27 -6.11 -22.33
C THR A 156 -1.81 -4.74 -21.86
N LEU A 157 -2.71 -3.98 -21.22
CA LEU A 157 -2.38 -2.70 -20.60
C LEU A 157 -1.29 -2.86 -19.52
N TRP A 158 -1.47 -3.83 -18.62
CA TRP A 158 -0.56 -4.12 -17.51
C TRP A 158 0.86 -4.42 -18.01
N ASN A 159 0.98 -5.26 -19.04
CA ASN A 159 2.27 -5.62 -19.63
C ASN A 159 2.97 -4.46 -20.36
N ARG A 160 2.26 -3.37 -20.67
CA ARG A 160 2.86 -2.15 -21.24
C ARG A 160 3.38 -1.19 -20.18
N LEU A 161 2.93 -1.30 -18.94
CA LEU A 161 3.39 -0.42 -17.87
C LEU A 161 4.82 -0.80 -17.46
N PRO A 162 5.67 0.19 -17.12
CA PRO A 162 7.01 -0.10 -16.60
C PRO A 162 6.94 -0.97 -15.35
N ALA A 163 7.75 -2.04 -15.32
CA ALA A 163 7.82 -2.97 -14.20
C ALA A 163 8.38 -2.31 -12.93
N GLU A 164 9.36 -1.42 -13.10
CA GLU A 164 9.90 -0.61 -12.01
C GLU A 164 9.10 0.67 -11.83
N GLN A 165 8.65 0.90 -10.59
CA GLN A 165 7.85 2.06 -10.20
C GLN A 165 8.44 2.71 -8.93
N PRO A 166 9.67 3.26 -8.98
CA PRO A 166 10.40 3.72 -7.79
C PRO A 166 9.70 4.86 -7.04
N LEU A 167 8.83 5.61 -7.70
CA LEU A 167 8.09 6.72 -7.12
C LEU A 167 6.71 6.33 -6.57
N LEU A 168 6.29 5.09 -6.81
CA LEU A 168 4.98 4.60 -6.39
C LEU A 168 5.09 4.00 -4.99
N ALA A 169 4.54 4.71 -4.00
CA ALA A 169 4.55 4.30 -2.59
C ALA A 169 3.66 3.05 -2.29
N VAL A 170 3.06 2.47 -3.31
CA VAL A 170 2.18 1.28 -3.21
C VAL A 170 2.61 0.27 -4.26
N LYS A 171 2.50 -1.02 -3.94
CA LYS A 171 2.76 -2.08 -4.91
C LYS A 171 1.52 -2.27 -5.78
N PRO A 172 1.55 -1.96 -7.09
CA PRO A 172 0.41 -2.22 -7.94
C PRO A 172 0.38 -3.72 -8.28
N ARG A 173 -0.81 -4.30 -8.35
CA ARG A 173 -1.03 -5.66 -8.87
C ARG A 173 -2.37 -5.73 -9.57
N ILE A 174 -2.53 -6.67 -10.49
CA ILE A 174 -3.86 -7.07 -10.97
C ILE A 174 -4.41 -8.20 -10.09
N VAL A 175 -5.74 -8.34 -10.03
CA VAL A 175 -6.38 -9.47 -9.35
C VAL A 175 -6.02 -10.81 -9.99
N GLU A 176 -6.23 -11.89 -9.25
CA GLU A 176 -6.12 -13.26 -9.76
C GLU A 176 -7.51 -13.89 -9.67
N PRO A 177 -8.33 -13.78 -10.74
CA PRO A 177 -9.66 -14.36 -10.75
C PRO A 177 -9.57 -15.89 -10.74
N ILE A 178 -10.33 -16.53 -9.86
CA ILE A 178 -10.50 -17.99 -9.84
C ILE A 178 -11.89 -18.37 -10.38
N SER A 179 -12.00 -19.60 -10.86
CA SER A 179 -13.29 -20.12 -11.31
C SER A 179 -14.23 -20.37 -10.13
N LEU A 180 -15.53 -20.36 -10.38
CA LEU A 180 -16.50 -20.73 -9.36
C LEU A 180 -16.29 -22.17 -8.83
N ALA A 181 -15.79 -23.09 -9.68
CA ALA A 181 -15.53 -24.47 -9.29
C ALA A 181 -14.38 -24.57 -8.26
N ASP A 182 -13.40 -23.67 -8.34
CA ASP A 182 -12.27 -23.62 -7.41
C ASP A 182 -12.57 -22.78 -6.17
N TRP A 183 -13.76 -22.17 -6.08
CA TRP A 183 -14.07 -21.23 -5.03
C TRP A 183 -14.10 -21.88 -3.66
N ASP A 184 -14.65 -23.09 -3.54
CA ASP A 184 -14.77 -23.82 -2.27
C ASP A 184 -13.40 -24.05 -1.61
N ALA A 185 -12.39 -24.38 -2.42
CA ALA A 185 -11.02 -24.59 -1.94
C ALA A 185 -10.32 -23.30 -1.46
N ALA A 186 -10.73 -22.14 -2.00
CA ALA A 186 -10.17 -20.84 -1.66
C ALA A 186 -11.05 -20.03 -0.70
N TYR A 187 -12.24 -20.53 -0.34
CA TYR A 187 -13.26 -19.76 0.36
C TYR A 187 -12.83 -19.44 1.79
N ASP A 188 -13.02 -18.18 2.17
CA ASP A 188 -12.82 -17.69 3.52
C ASP A 188 -14.04 -16.83 3.90
N ALA A 189 -14.81 -17.31 4.88
CA ALA A 189 -16.01 -16.65 5.38
C ALA A 189 -15.71 -15.33 6.11
N SER A 190 -14.45 -15.10 6.52
CA SER A 190 -14.02 -13.82 7.10
C SER A 190 -13.82 -12.72 6.06
N LEU A 191 -13.66 -13.10 4.78
CA LEU A 191 -13.46 -12.19 3.67
C LEU A 191 -14.78 -11.82 2.99
N SER A 192 -14.78 -10.66 2.33
CA SER A 192 -15.78 -10.37 1.31
C SER A 192 -15.27 -10.88 -0.03
N TRP A 193 -16.17 -11.13 -0.98
CA TRP A 193 -15.83 -11.69 -2.27
C TRP A 193 -16.43 -10.85 -3.39
N THR A 194 -15.64 -10.65 -4.44
CA THR A 194 -16.16 -10.16 -5.71
C THR A 194 -16.65 -11.35 -6.52
N ILE A 195 -17.82 -11.19 -7.13
CA ILE A 195 -18.34 -12.12 -8.14
C ILE A 195 -18.51 -11.34 -9.44
N GLN A 196 -17.78 -11.76 -10.47
CA GLN A 196 -17.78 -11.14 -11.78
C GLN A 196 -18.38 -12.11 -12.81
N PRO A 197 -19.59 -11.83 -13.30
CA PRO A 197 -20.14 -12.51 -14.46
C PRO A 197 -19.33 -12.25 -15.72
N GLU A 198 -19.38 -13.21 -16.64
CA GLU A 198 -18.87 -13.05 -17.99
C GLU A 198 -19.69 -12.02 -18.78
N SER A 199 -21.00 -11.92 -18.51
CA SER A 199 -21.87 -10.95 -19.17
C SER A 199 -21.46 -9.49 -18.92
N PRO A 200 -21.65 -8.59 -19.92
CA PRO A 200 -21.35 -7.17 -19.75
C PRO A 200 -22.21 -6.52 -18.66
N GLY A 201 -21.72 -5.42 -18.08
CA GLY A 201 -22.59 -4.53 -17.31
C GLY A 201 -22.87 -4.92 -15.86
N GLN A 202 -22.49 -6.12 -15.41
CA GLN A 202 -22.82 -6.61 -14.07
C GLN A 202 -21.58 -7.01 -13.25
N ARG A 203 -21.62 -6.67 -11.96
CA ARG A 203 -20.64 -7.08 -10.95
C ARG A 203 -21.32 -7.13 -9.60
N PHE A 204 -20.98 -8.16 -8.83
CA PHE A 204 -21.56 -8.37 -7.53
C PHE A 204 -20.50 -8.42 -6.43
N TYR A 205 -20.93 -8.11 -5.22
CA TYR A 205 -20.17 -8.42 -4.01
C TYR A 205 -20.97 -9.37 -3.12
N TRP A 206 -20.26 -10.27 -2.47
CA TRP A 206 -20.77 -11.27 -1.53
C TRP A 206 -20.06 -11.14 -0.19
N TRP A 207 -20.79 -11.33 0.88
CA TRP A 207 -20.24 -11.45 2.23
C TRP A 207 -21.03 -12.53 2.96
N ASP A 208 -20.31 -13.44 3.61
CA ASP A 208 -20.95 -14.47 4.41
C ASP A 208 -21.45 -13.87 5.72
N SER A 209 -22.75 -13.99 5.96
CA SER A 209 -23.37 -13.58 7.21
C SER A 209 -23.95 -14.75 8.00
N ILE A 210 -23.84 -15.97 7.48
CA ILE A 210 -24.57 -17.15 7.96
C ILE A 210 -23.58 -18.16 8.56
N THR A 211 -22.42 -18.35 7.92
CA THR A 211 -21.39 -19.25 8.44
C THR A 211 -20.83 -18.68 9.74
N PRO A 212 -20.92 -19.42 10.87
CA PRO A 212 -20.36 -18.96 12.13
C PRO A 212 -18.88 -18.67 11.94
N ALA A 213 -18.45 -17.44 12.26
CA ALA A 213 -17.03 -17.12 12.23
C ALA A 213 -16.33 -18.11 13.18
N ALA A 214 -15.33 -18.83 12.66
CA ALA A 214 -14.45 -19.60 13.52
C ALA A 214 -13.94 -18.65 14.61
N PRO A 215 -13.95 -19.06 15.90
CA PRO A 215 -13.52 -18.20 16.98
C PRO A 215 -12.15 -17.65 16.62
N SER A 216 -12.04 -16.32 16.55
CA SER A 216 -10.80 -15.66 16.17
C SER A 216 -9.73 -16.12 17.14
N GLN A 217 -8.87 -17.05 16.72
CA GLN A 217 -7.66 -17.32 17.47
C GLN A 217 -6.92 -16.00 17.47
N PHE A 218 -6.71 -15.45 18.66
CA PHE A 218 -5.88 -14.27 18.85
C PHE A 218 -4.52 -14.57 18.22
N ARG A 219 -4.33 -14.12 16.98
CA ARG A 219 -3.01 -13.96 16.40
C ARG A 219 -2.55 -12.62 16.92
N ALA A 220 -1.63 -12.65 17.89
CA ALA A 220 -0.87 -11.47 18.24
C ALA A 220 -0.39 -10.82 16.92
N PRO A 221 -0.58 -9.51 16.72
CA PRO A 221 -0.12 -8.86 15.51
C PRO A 221 1.35 -9.22 15.34
N ALA A 222 1.66 -9.99 14.29
CA ALA A 222 3.03 -10.17 13.89
C ALA A 222 3.48 -8.79 13.45
N LEU A 223 4.29 -8.14 14.31
CA LEU A 223 5.05 -6.97 13.92
C LEU A 223 5.75 -7.32 12.62
N LYS A 224 5.20 -6.86 11.49
CA LYS A 224 5.96 -6.75 10.25
C LYS A 224 7.09 -5.82 10.62
N ARG A 225 8.26 -6.40 10.88
CA ARG A 225 9.50 -5.65 10.95
C ARG A 225 9.68 -5.11 9.54
N ASP A 226 9.25 -3.88 9.31
CA ASP A 226 9.68 -3.15 8.13
C ASP A 226 11.22 -3.24 8.09
N ALA A 227 11.77 -3.61 6.93
CA ALA A 227 13.20 -3.86 6.78
C ALA A 227 14.05 -2.59 6.96
N GLU A 228 13.43 -1.42 7.12
CA GLU A 228 14.11 -0.15 7.32
C GLU A 228 13.44 0.67 8.41
N VAL A 229 13.39 0.15 9.64
CA VAL A 229 13.63 1.07 10.74
C VAL A 229 15.11 1.40 10.66
N HIS A 230 15.46 2.57 10.13
CA HIS A 230 16.78 3.17 10.37
C HIS A 230 16.89 3.39 11.87
N VAL A 231 17.28 2.35 12.60
CA VAL A 231 17.63 2.47 14.01
C VAL A 231 18.87 3.34 14.01
N GLN A 232 18.73 4.57 14.47
CA GLN A 232 19.84 5.46 14.69
C GLN A 232 20.74 4.84 15.77
N ILE A 233 21.83 4.19 15.35
CA ILE A 233 22.77 3.55 16.28
C ILE A 233 23.73 4.63 16.78
N CYS A 234 23.72 4.86 18.08
CA CYS A 234 24.50 5.89 18.75
C CYS A 234 25.62 5.25 19.57
N ALA A 235 26.86 5.67 19.35
CA ALA A 235 28.04 5.18 20.06
C ALA A 235 28.83 6.35 20.68
N LEU A 236 29.66 6.05 21.68
CA LEU A 236 30.65 6.98 22.18
C LEU A 236 31.95 6.77 21.41
N ALA A 237 32.36 7.75 20.63
CA ALA A 237 33.62 7.74 19.88
C ALA A 237 34.75 8.39 20.70
N LYS A 238 35.86 7.69 20.85
CA LYS A 238 37.11 8.20 21.46
C LYS A 238 38.26 8.15 20.46
N PRO A 239 39.20 9.11 20.48
CA PRO A 239 40.34 9.09 19.56
C PRO A 239 41.15 7.80 19.72
N TYR A 240 41.40 7.08 18.62
CA TYR A 240 42.19 5.86 18.64
C TYR A 240 43.63 6.13 18.21
N THR A 241 44.50 6.38 19.18
CA THR A 241 45.89 6.83 18.92
C THR A 241 46.88 5.71 18.58
N LYS A 242 46.50 4.43 18.72
CA LYS A 242 47.42 3.29 18.55
C LYS A 242 47.78 2.98 17.09
N ILE A 243 46.91 3.32 16.12
CA ILE A 243 47.13 3.00 14.70
C ILE A 243 47.87 4.13 13.94
N GLY A 244 48.11 5.28 14.57
CA GLY A 244 48.84 6.40 13.94
C GLY A 244 48.14 7.01 12.72
N LEU A 245 46.91 6.56 12.39
CA LEU A 245 46.10 7.11 11.32
C LEU A 245 45.27 8.29 11.86
N PRO A 246 45.28 9.44 11.19
CA PRO A 246 44.30 10.48 11.46
C PRO A 246 42.91 9.92 11.13
N ASP A 247 41.96 10.16 12.03
CA ASP A 247 40.52 9.85 11.86
C ASP A 247 40.07 8.40 12.15
N ALA A 248 40.84 7.67 12.94
CA ALA A 248 40.40 6.43 13.57
C ALA A 248 39.85 6.69 14.97
N TYR A 249 38.63 6.20 15.25
CA TYR A 249 37.98 6.36 16.55
C TYR A 249 37.52 5.02 17.11
N SER A 250 37.75 4.79 18.39
CA SER A 250 37.23 3.64 19.12
C SER A 250 35.78 3.90 19.51
N LEU A 251 34.89 2.95 19.25
CA LEU A 251 33.48 3.03 19.61
C LEU A 251 33.19 2.24 20.89
N GLU A 252 32.46 2.86 21.81
CA GLU A 252 31.91 2.24 23.01
C GLU A 252 30.38 2.34 23.02
N ALA A 253 29.72 1.27 23.48
CA ALA A 253 28.28 1.24 23.69
C ALA A 253 27.88 1.78 25.08
N SER A 254 26.57 1.83 25.36
CA SER A 254 26.03 2.36 26.63
C SER A 254 26.49 1.61 27.88
N ASP A 255 26.85 0.34 27.75
CA ASP A 255 27.36 -0.52 28.82
C ASP A 255 28.89 -0.46 28.98
N GLY A 256 29.55 0.42 28.22
CA GLY A 256 31.01 0.56 28.20
C GLY A 256 31.73 -0.53 27.41
N SER A 257 31.00 -1.42 26.72
CA SER A 257 31.61 -2.44 25.88
C SER A 257 32.25 -1.81 24.64
N HIS A 258 33.45 -2.29 24.29
CA HIS A 258 34.16 -1.88 23.10
C HIS A 258 33.55 -2.56 21.86
N ILE A 259 33.07 -1.75 20.92
CA ILE A 259 32.40 -2.23 19.70
C ILE A 259 33.39 -2.44 18.57
N GLY A 260 34.37 -1.56 18.42
CA GLY A 260 35.30 -1.61 17.29
C GLY A 260 35.86 -0.24 16.92
N ILE A 261 36.62 -0.22 15.84
CA ILE A 261 37.21 1.01 15.30
C ILE A 261 36.33 1.49 14.15
N ALA A 262 35.95 2.77 14.21
CA ALA A 262 35.21 3.44 13.17
C ALA A 262 36.09 4.39 12.36
N SER A 263 35.69 4.56 11.10
CA SER A 263 36.28 5.54 10.18
C SER A 263 35.32 6.69 9.88
N ILE A 264 35.85 7.81 9.45
CA ILE A 264 35.08 8.97 9.00
C ILE A 264 35.10 9.01 7.47
N SER A 265 33.95 9.27 6.84
CA SER A 265 33.81 9.30 5.38
C SER A 265 34.02 10.69 4.76
N THR A 266 33.82 11.77 5.52
CA THR A 266 33.87 13.15 5.01
C THR A 266 34.90 14.02 5.72
N MET A 267 35.59 14.87 4.97
CA MET A 267 36.64 15.76 5.48
C MET A 267 36.10 16.78 6.50
N SER A 268 34.88 17.30 6.30
CA SER A 268 34.25 18.24 7.23
C SER A 268 33.96 17.62 8.60
N LEU A 269 33.46 16.39 8.62
CA LEU A 269 33.20 15.65 9.85
C LEU A 269 34.51 15.27 10.57
N SER A 270 35.56 14.96 9.80
CA SER A 270 36.90 14.72 10.33
C SER A 270 37.45 15.94 11.07
N GLN A 271 37.36 17.12 10.46
CA GLN A 271 37.79 18.37 11.08
C GLN A 271 37.00 18.69 12.36
N GLN A 272 35.68 18.49 12.35
CA GLN A 272 34.82 18.69 13.53
C GLN A 272 35.17 17.69 14.65
N MET A 273 35.31 16.41 14.33
CA MET A 273 35.70 15.38 15.29
C MET A 273 37.07 15.67 15.91
N ARG A 274 38.04 16.22 15.16
CA ARG A 274 39.34 16.60 15.74
C ARG A 274 39.24 17.82 16.66
N ALA A 275 38.35 18.76 16.35
CA ALA A 275 38.17 19.96 17.16
C ALA A 275 37.44 19.68 18.48
N GLU A 276 36.44 18.79 18.44
CA GLU A 276 35.50 18.59 19.54
C GLU A 276 35.74 17.29 20.33
N CYS A 277 36.41 16.29 19.75
CA CYS A 277 36.61 14.99 20.39
C CYS A 277 37.78 15.03 21.37
N GLY A 278 37.46 15.33 22.62
CA GLY A 278 38.38 15.22 23.75
C GLY A 278 38.52 13.79 24.29
N PRO A 279 39.30 13.60 25.36
CA PRO A 279 39.52 12.30 26.01
C PRO A 279 38.23 11.67 26.60
N ALA A 280 37.22 12.49 26.89
CA ALA A 280 35.90 12.03 27.33
C ALA A 280 35.08 11.35 26.21
N GLY A 281 35.47 11.53 24.95
CA GLY A 281 34.76 11.05 23.78
C GLY A 281 33.57 11.92 23.39
N LEU A 282 33.04 11.68 22.18
CA LEU A 282 31.85 12.34 21.64
C LEU A 282 30.78 11.31 21.31
N ARG A 283 29.51 11.70 21.49
CA ARG A 283 28.41 10.88 21.01
C ARG A 283 28.29 11.05 19.52
N VAL A 284 28.21 9.93 18.82
CA VAL A 284 28.15 9.91 17.37
C VAL A 284 27.12 8.91 16.89
N GLU A 285 26.53 9.22 15.75
CA GLU A 285 25.76 8.29 14.97
C GLU A 285 26.71 7.47 14.09
N VAL A 286 26.49 6.17 14.06
CA VAL A 286 27.31 5.25 13.29
C VAL A 286 26.46 4.37 12.38
N VAL A 287 26.98 4.15 11.18
CA VAL A 287 26.37 3.29 10.16
C VAL A 287 27.33 2.16 9.87
N TRP A 288 26.81 0.94 9.77
CA TRP A 288 27.60 -0.20 9.35
C TRP A 288 27.84 -0.13 7.84
N ASN A 289 29.11 -0.13 7.44
CA ASN A 289 29.48 -0.23 6.04
C ASN A 289 29.72 -1.71 5.69
N ASP A 290 28.84 -2.27 4.87
CA ASP A 290 28.87 -3.68 4.51
C ASP A 290 30.02 -4.08 3.58
N ASP A 291 30.50 -3.14 2.76
CA ASP A 291 31.62 -3.37 1.81
C ASP A 291 32.95 -3.53 2.55
N PHE A 292 33.15 -2.71 3.60
CA PHE A 292 34.39 -2.69 4.37
C PHE A 292 34.31 -3.45 5.71
N LYS A 293 33.14 -4.01 6.03
CA LYS A 293 32.85 -4.69 7.31
C LYS A 293 33.32 -3.89 8.52
N LYS A 294 33.02 -2.59 8.53
CA LYS A 294 33.41 -1.66 9.61
C LYS A 294 32.34 -0.60 9.85
N TYR A 295 32.40 0.00 11.03
CA TYR A 295 31.56 1.15 11.36
C TYR A 295 32.09 2.44 10.72
N GLN A 296 31.17 3.29 10.27
CA GLN A 296 31.44 4.63 9.78
C GLN A 296 30.68 5.64 10.63
N ILE A 297 31.37 6.67 11.08
CA ILE A 297 30.75 7.80 11.78
C ILE A 297 30.03 8.64 10.73
N SER A 298 28.71 8.79 10.89
CA SER A 298 27.87 9.57 9.98
C SER A 298 27.63 11.00 10.49
N LYS A 299 27.54 11.18 11.82
CA LYS A 299 27.19 12.47 12.43
C LYS A 299 27.64 12.58 13.89
N ILE A 300 27.98 13.80 14.35
CA ILE A 300 28.14 14.13 15.78
C ILE A 300 26.77 14.44 16.39
N LEU A 301 26.52 13.92 17.58
CA LEU A 301 25.24 14.01 18.28
C LEU A 301 25.35 14.85 19.56
N ASP A 302 24.23 15.47 19.94
CA ASP A 302 24.11 16.18 21.20
C ASP A 302 24.25 15.24 22.40
N GLN A 303 24.80 15.74 23.50
CA GLN A 303 25.02 14.96 24.72
C GLN A 303 23.74 14.43 25.38
N ILE A 304 22.57 14.93 24.97
CA ILE A 304 21.27 14.50 25.48
C ILE A 304 20.85 13.14 24.88
N ILE A 305 21.36 12.78 23.70
CA ILE A 305 20.93 11.58 22.97
C ILE A 305 21.56 10.32 23.59
N PRO A 306 20.76 9.34 24.07
CA PRO A 306 21.29 8.17 24.76
C PRO A 306 22.13 7.28 23.83
N LEU A 307 23.15 6.64 24.39
CA LEU A 307 23.96 5.64 23.69
C LEU A 307 23.14 4.36 23.48
N SER A 308 23.38 3.67 22.36
CA SER A 308 22.77 2.38 22.07
C SER A 308 23.45 1.26 22.88
N ALA A 309 22.67 0.24 23.27
CA ALA A 309 23.21 -0.96 23.92
C ALA A 309 24.05 -1.80 22.93
N ALA A 310 24.99 -2.59 23.44
CA ALA A 310 25.88 -3.43 22.63
C ALA A 310 25.13 -4.37 21.67
N SER A 311 23.92 -4.81 22.03
CA SER A 311 23.06 -5.69 21.22
C SER A 311 22.57 -5.06 19.91
N PHE A 312 22.62 -3.73 19.78
CA PHE A 312 22.27 -3.03 18.55
C PHE A 312 23.42 -2.97 17.55
N PHE A 313 24.64 -3.29 17.98
CA PHE A 313 25.80 -3.34 17.12
C PHE A 313 25.96 -4.74 16.52
N ARG A 314 26.34 -4.81 15.24
CA ARG A 314 26.73 -6.04 14.58
C ARG A 314 27.97 -6.58 15.28
N ARG A 315 27.90 -7.84 15.69
CA ARG A 315 29.06 -8.57 16.18
C ARG A 315 29.96 -8.86 14.98
N VAL A 316 31.21 -8.39 15.06
CA VAL A 316 32.28 -8.73 14.13
C VAL A 316 33.10 -9.84 14.76
#